data_AF-A0A3E2YT94-F1
#
_entry.id   AF-A0A3E2YT94-F1
#
_cell.length_a   1.000
_cell.length_b   1.000
_cell.length_c   1.000
_cell.angle_alpha   90.00
_cell.angle_beta   90.00
_cell.angle_gamma   90.00
#
_symmetry.space_group_name_H-M   'P 1'
#
loop_
_entity.id
_entity.type
_entity.pdbx_description
1 polymer ?
#
loop_
_entity_poly.entity_id
_entity_poly.type
_entity_poly.pdbx_seq_one_letter_code
_entity_poly.pdbx_strand_id
1 'polypeptide(L)' 'MSSDLRAQLCHLVQEEDPHRPLDSLEAVVVRAYLTNQGYGAPAEDGPRTIEGWVAWVGQHSSAF' A
#
# COMPACT_ATOMS: atom_id res chain seq x y z
N MET A 1 -9.91 -10.08 -0.94
CA MET A 1 -9.14 -9.08 -1.70
C MET A 1 -8.41 -8.11 -0.79
N SER A 2 -9.08 -7.34 0.08
CA SER A 2 -8.40 -6.39 0.99
C SER A 2 -7.56 -7.06 2.08
N SER A 3 -7.97 -8.22 2.58
CA SER A 3 -7.23 -9.03 3.55
C SER A 3 -5.91 -9.57 2.99
N ASP A 4 -5.90 -10.00 1.72
CA ASP A 4 -4.71 -10.55 1.06
C ASP A 4 -3.66 -9.46 0.79
N LEU A 5 -4.10 -8.29 0.31
CA LEU A 5 -3.19 -7.17 0.06
C LEU A 5 -2.54 -6.66 1.35
N ARG A 6 -3.31 -6.58 2.44
CA ARG A 6 -2.76 -6.19 3.76
C ARG A 6 -1.62 -7.12 4.15
N ALA A 7 -1.84 -8.43 4.12
CA ALA A 7 -0.82 -9.42 4.49
C ALA A 7 0.42 -9.32 3.58
N GLN A 8 0.22 -9.09 2.27
CA GLN A 8 1.32 -8.90 1.31
C GLN A 8 2.14 -7.66 1.64
N LEU A 9 1.50 -6.53 1.95
CA LEU A 9 2.19 -5.29 2.32
C LEU A 9 2.92 -5.43 3.66
N CYS A 10 2.29 -6.04 4.68
CA CYS A 10 2.94 -6.35 5.96
C CYS A 10 4.21 -7.18 5.75
N HIS A 11 4.14 -8.22 4.91
CA HIS A 11 5.31 -9.03 4.58
C HIS A 11 6.35 -8.27 3.75
N LEU A 12 5.93 -7.41 2.82
CA LEU A 12 6.83 -6.63 1.97
C LEU A 12 7.71 -5.68 2.77
N VAL A 13 7.14 -4.97 3.75
CA VAL A 13 7.87 -4.00 4.59
C VAL A 13 8.35 -4.58 5.92
N GLN A 14 8.07 -5.86 6.18
CA GLN A 14 8.39 -6.53 7.45
C GLN A 14 7.77 -5.82 8.67
N GLU A 15 6.55 -5.31 8.51
CA GLU A 15 5.79 -4.59 9.55
C GLU A 15 4.45 -5.28 9.81
N GLU A 16 4.20 -5.64 11.06
CA GLU A 16 3.00 -6.36 11.48
C GLU A 16 1.85 -5.43 11.90
N ASP A 17 2.15 -4.20 12.35
CA ASP A 17 1.16 -3.18 12.69
C ASP A 17 0.76 -2.37 11.45
N PRO A 18 -0.45 -2.59 10.91
CA PRO A 18 -0.91 -1.90 9.70
C PRO A 18 -1.24 -0.41 9.93
N HIS A 19 -1.30 0.04 11.18
CA HIS A 19 -1.58 1.42 11.56
C HIS A 19 -0.31 2.23 11.86
N ARG A 20 0.85 1.57 11.99
CA ARG A 20 2.13 2.25 12.14
C ARG A 20 2.41 3.13 10.90
N PRO A 21 2.91 4.37 11.10
CA PRO A 21 3.45 5.16 10.02
C PRO A 21 4.67 4.48 9.38
N LEU A 22 4.61 4.30 8.07
CA LEU A 22 5.72 3.87 7.23
C LEU A 22 6.75 4.99 7.10
N ASP A 23 8.02 4.62 7.13
CA ASP A 23 9.11 5.51 6.79
C ASP A 23 9.18 5.78 5.28
N SER A 24 10.09 6.68 4.90
CA SER A 24 10.24 7.11 3.50
C SER A 24 10.62 5.95 2.55
N LEU A 25 11.39 4.96 3.01
CA LEU A 25 11.78 3.81 2.21
C LEU A 25 10.63 2.81 2.10
N GLU A 26 10.00 2.47 3.22
CA GLU A 26 8.82 1.59 3.28
C GLU A 26 7.72 2.13 2.35
N ALA A 27 7.45 3.45 2.38
CA ALA A 27 6.48 4.10 1.48
C ALA A 27 6.86 3.99 0.00
N VAL A 28 8.14 4.17 -0.36
CA VAL A 28 8.63 4.02 -1.74
C VAL A 28 8.50 2.56 -2.21
N VAL A 29 8.83 1.60 -1.35
CA VAL A 29 8.70 0.17 -1.64
C VAL A 29 7.25 -0.21 -1.90
N VAL A 30 6.31 0.25 -1.08
CA VAL A 30 4.88 0.02 -1.28
C VAL A 30 4.40 0.65 -2.59
N ARG A 31 4.79 1.90 -2.90
CA ARG A 31 4.44 2.55 -4.18
C ARG A 31 4.93 1.79 -5.39
N ALA A 32 6.19 1.36 -5.37
CA ALA A 32 6.79 0.59 -6.45
C ALA A 32 6.09 -0.77 -6.62
N TYR A 33 5.78 -1.45 -5.51
CA TYR A 33 5.04 -2.69 -5.52
C TYR A 33 3.64 -2.52 -6.13
N LEU A 34 2.86 -1.55 -5.67
CA LEU A 34 1.50 -1.31 -6.18
C LEU A 34 1.50 -0.93 -7.66
N THR A 35 2.47 -0.12 -8.09
CA THR A 35 2.66 0.24 -9.51
C THR A 35 2.95 -1.01 -10.36
N ASN A 36 3.85 -1.88 -9.89
CA ASN A 36 4.20 -3.13 -10.58
C ASN A 36 3.04 -4.15 -10.61
N GLN A 37 2.14 -4.12 -9.63
CA GLN A 37 0.92 -4.94 -9.61
C GLN A 37 -0.19 -4.38 -10.52
N GLY A 38 0.00 -3.20 -11.12
CA GLY A 38 -0.97 -2.60 -12.04
C GLY A 38 -2.08 -1.80 -11.37
N TYR A 39 -1.96 -1.48 -10.07
CA TYR A 39 -2.94 -0.63 -9.36
C TYR A 39 -2.83 0.86 -9.73
N GLY A 40 -1.88 1.23 -10.59
CA GLY A 40 -1.57 2.61 -10.96
C GLY A 40 -0.41 3.19 -10.14
N ALA A 41 0.00 4.41 -10.50
CA ALA A 41 1.09 5.12 -9.84
C ALA A 41 0.53 6.07 -8.77
N PRO A 42 0.75 5.81 -7.47
CA PRO A 42 0.27 6.71 -6.43
C PRO A 42 1.03 8.04 -6.44
N ALA A 43 0.33 9.12 -6.03
CA ALA A 43 0.95 10.43 -5.79
C ALA A 43 2.13 10.33 -4.80
N GLU A 44 3.05 11.30 -4.86
CA GLU A 44 4.21 11.33 -3.97
C GLU A 44 3.82 11.42 -2.48
N ASP A 45 2.74 12.15 -2.17
CA ASP A 45 2.15 12.25 -0.83
C ASP A 45 1.12 11.15 -0.54
N GLY A 46 1.41 9.92 -0.98
CA GLY A 46 0.54 8.77 -0.75
C GLY A 46 0.27 8.46 0.74
N PRO A 47 -0.62 7.51 1.03
CA PRO A 47 -0.89 7.08 2.39
C PRO A 47 0.37 6.75 3.19
N ARG A 48 0.34 7.02 4.49
CA ARG A 48 1.48 6.78 5.38
C ARG A 48 1.41 5.46 6.13
N THR A 49 0.37 4.66 5.94
CA THR A 49 0.15 3.41 6.67
C THR A 49 -0.25 2.31 5.71
N ILE A 50 0.00 1.05 6.06
CA ILE A 50 -0.43 -0.11 5.27
C ILE A 50 -1.95 -0.10 5.11
N GLU A 51 -2.70 0.20 6.18
CA GLU A 51 -4.16 0.37 6.12
C GLU A 51 -4.56 1.42 5.07
N GLY A 52 -3.88 2.57 5.07
CA GLY A 52 -4.17 3.65 4.14
C GLY A 52 -3.90 3.24 2.68
N TRP A 53 -2.85 2.45 2.44
CA TRP A 53 -2.55 1.90 1.12
C TRP A 53 -3.59 0.87 0.66
N VAL A 54 -4.03 -0.01 1.55
CA VAL A 54 -5.11 -0.98 1.25
C VAL A 54 -6.41 -0.24 0.92
N ALA A 55 -6.75 0.80 1.68
CA ALA A 55 -7.93 1.63 1.43
C ALA A 55 -7.82 2.38 0.09
N TRP A 56 -6.64 2.94 -0.23
CA TRP A 56 -6.38 3.60 -1.51
C TRP A 56 -6.59 2.65 -2.70
N VAL A 57 -6.07 1.41 -2.62
CA VAL A 57 -6.30 0.40 -3.66
C VAL A 57 -7.78 0.04 -3.75
N GLY A 58 -8.50 -0.09 -2.64
CA GLY A 58 -9.94 -0.35 -2.65
C GLY A 58 -10.74 0.73 -3.39
N GLN A 59 -10.35 2.00 -3.25
CA GLN A 59 -10.98 3.12 -3.96
C GLN A 59 -10.59 3.17 -5.44
N HIS A 60 -9.32 2.89 -5.78
CA HIS A 60 -8.85 2.90 -7.17
C HIS A 60 -9.30 1.68 -8.00
N SER A 61 -9.46 0.52 -7.37
CA SER A 61 -9.96 -0.69 -8.05
C SER A 61 -11.45 -0.65 -8.36
N SER A 62 -12.22 0.17 -7.64
CA SER A 62 -13.66 0.37 -7.90
C SER A 62 -13.93 1.36 -9.06
N ALA A 63 -12.88 1.96 -9.62
CA ALA A 63 -12.97 2.95 -10.71
C ALA A 63 -12.82 2.34 -12.12
N PHE A 64 -12.76 1.00 -12.25
CA PHE A 64 -12.65 0.27 -13.51
C PHE A 64 -13.76 -0.76 -13.68
#